data_AF-A0A450Z088-F1
#
_entry.id   AF-A0A450Z088-F1
#
_cell.length_a   1.000
_cell.length_b   1.000
_cell.length_c   1.000
_cell.angle_alpha   90.00
_cell.angle_beta   90.00
_cell.angle_gamma   90.00
#
_symmetry.space_group_name_H-M   'P 1'
#
loop_
_entity.id
_entity.type
_entity.pdbx_description
1 polymer ?
#
loop_
_entity_poly.entity_id
_entity_poly.type
_entity_poly.pdbx_seq_one_letter_code
_entity_poly.pdbx_strand_id
1 'polypeptide(L)'
;AVLGSQVENKRNNIAQPHDHLLKELLSNPKRSGILLRERLPAPVARFLSAKPPRLRDVSFVDEGLRGHLSDRLFEVETVNGRTAFLYILVEHKSAPDKKVGWQLLRYIVEILKRWVEENPKWDHLPAIVPFLFYNGEKAWRIPTEFLHLVDAEEGWRPYLLDFRFSVLDLGVIPDRELSGDRRLRARLLAMKYATRKTEQLAIRERLVEVLKDAPEDLLPIIHYLISVYVYDEKTLRGIIREVKPEEEEKMMSQFAQDIRRKALHEGMQQGRREGLLEGEARGEAKGEA
;
A
#
# COMPACT_ATOMS: atom_id res chain seq x y z
N ALA A 1 38.55 -12.43 -11.67
CA ALA A 1 37.22 -12.33 -12.33
C ALA A 1 36.23 -11.89 -11.26
N VAL A 2 36.16 -10.62 -10.87
CA VAL A 2 35.51 -9.47 -11.53
C VAL A 2 34.16 -9.82 -12.18
N LEU A 3 33.16 -9.04 -11.76
CA LEU A 3 31.84 -8.74 -12.35
C LEU A 3 30.64 -9.54 -11.85
N GLY A 4 29.75 -8.86 -11.12
CA GLY A 4 28.38 -9.34 -10.92
C GLY A 4 27.53 -8.72 -9.80
N SER A 5 27.91 -7.62 -9.16
CA SER A 5 27.04 -6.96 -8.14
C SER A 5 26.71 -5.51 -8.54
N GLN A 6 25.97 -5.36 -9.62
CA GLN A 6 25.20 -4.14 -9.87
C GLN A 6 23.83 -4.53 -10.43
N VAL A 7 22.85 -3.69 -10.09
CA VAL A 7 21.46 -3.65 -10.58
C VAL A 7 20.42 -4.42 -9.75
N GLU A 8 20.24 -4.04 -8.48
CA GLU A 8 18.92 -4.15 -7.81
C GLU A 8 18.70 -2.99 -6.82
N ASN A 9 18.59 -1.75 -7.32
CA ASN A 9 18.05 -0.66 -6.48
C ASN A 9 17.41 0.51 -7.25
N LYS A 10 16.66 0.20 -8.33
CA LYS A 10 15.94 1.21 -9.15
C LYS A 10 14.41 1.17 -9.04
N ARG A 11 13.83 0.61 -7.95
CA ARG A 11 12.36 0.53 -7.78
C ARG A 11 11.75 1.52 -6.76
N ASN A 12 12.54 2.36 -6.10
CA ASN A 12 12.07 3.09 -4.90
C ASN A 12 11.33 4.43 -5.09
N ASN A 13 11.13 4.94 -6.32
CA ASN A 13 10.52 6.26 -6.50
C ASN A 13 9.00 6.26 -6.73
N ILE A 14 8.40 5.10 -7.07
CA ILE A 14 6.94 4.97 -7.26
C ILE A 14 6.24 4.59 -5.93
N ALA A 15 6.96 4.00 -4.96
CA ALA A 15 6.36 3.48 -3.73
C ALA A 15 5.84 4.55 -2.76
N GLN A 16 6.58 5.66 -2.58
CA GLN A 16 6.32 6.65 -1.52
C GLN A 16 4.92 7.30 -1.52
N PRO A 17 4.30 7.65 -2.67
CA PRO A 17 3.03 8.36 -2.65
C PRO A 17 1.78 7.48 -2.65
N HIS A 18 1.80 6.31 -3.33
CA HIS A 18 0.79 5.26 -3.14
C HIS A 18 0.65 4.85 -1.69
N ASP A 19 1.81 4.72 -1.04
CA ASP A 19 1.92 4.38 0.36
C ASP A 19 1.25 5.42 1.26
N HIS A 20 1.34 6.73 0.97
CA HIS A 20 0.86 7.77 1.89
C HIS A 20 -0.67 7.80 2.00
N LEU A 21 -1.39 7.86 0.86
CA LEU A 21 -2.85 7.97 0.87
C LEU A 21 -3.50 6.73 1.50
N LEU A 22 -2.94 5.54 1.21
CA LEU A 22 -3.43 4.29 1.78
C LEU A 22 -3.11 4.19 3.27
N LYS A 23 -1.91 4.62 3.69
CA LYS A 23 -1.60 4.70 5.13
C LYS A 23 -2.54 5.62 5.87
N GLU A 24 -2.83 6.81 5.36
CA GLU A 24 -3.74 7.75 6.00
C GLU A 24 -5.18 7.20 6.09
N LEU A 25 -5.62 6.47 5.07
CA LEU A 25 -6.88 5.74 5.06
C LEU A 25 -6.89 4.67 6.16
N LEU A 26 -5.87 3.82 6.20
CA LEU A 26 -5.77 2.68 7.12
C LEU A 26 -5.50 3.10 8.57
N SER A 27 -4.89 4.26 8.80
CA SER A 27 -4.66 4.84 10.13
C SER A 27 -5.94 5.35 10.80
N ASN A 28 -7.04 5.54 10.05
CA ASN A 28 -8.33 5.93 10.64
C ASN A 28 -9.14 4.67 11.00
N PRO A 29 -9.38 4.37 12.30
CA PRO A 29 -10.01 3.12 12.72
C PRO A 29 -11.43 2.90 12.17
N LYS A 30 -12.18 4.00 11.95
CA LYS A 30 -13.53 3.93 11.39
C LYS A 30 -13.47 3.52 9.91
N ARG A 31 -12.64 4.20 9.11
CA ARG A 31 -12.50 3.90 7.68
C ARG A 31 -11.87 2.53 7.42
N SER A 32 -10.82 2.17 8.17
CA SER A 32 -10.24 0.82 8.07
C SER A 32 -11.23 -0.25 8.49
N GLY A 33 -12.01 -0.03 9.55
CA GLY A 33 -13.08 -0.92 9.96
C GLY A 33 -14.19 -1.11 8.92
N ILE A 34 -14.53 -0.07 8.15
CA ILE A 34 -15.47 -0.17 7.03
C ILE A 34 -14.84 -0.98 5.90
N LEU A 35 -13.64 -0.60 5.45
CA LEU A 35 -12.91 -1.29 4.37
C LEU A 35 -12.78 -2.79 4.64
N LEU A 36 -12.33 -3.15 5.85
CA LEU A 36 -12.13 -4.54 6.24
C LEU A 36 -13.45 -5.33 6.21
N ARG A 37 -14.55 -4.77 6.70
CA ARG A 37 -15.85 -5.46 6.69
C ARG A 37 -16.45 -5.58 5.30
N GLU A 38 -16.24 -4.59 4.43
CA GLU A 38 -16.71 -4.63 3.04
C GLU A 38 -15.87 -5.57 2.16
N ARG A 39 -14.57 -5.76 2.47
CA ARG A 39 -13.61 -6.38 1.54
C ARG A 39 -12.97 -7.68 2.01
N LEU A 40 -13.04 -8.02 3.28
CA LEU A 40 -12.61 -9.34 3.71
C LEU A 40 -13.58 -10.42 3.21
N PRO A 41 -13.12 -11.67 3.05
CA PRO A 41 -13.99 -12.78 2.75
C PRO A 41 -15.14 -12.89 3.76
N ALA A 42 -16.34 -13.19 3.28
CA ALA A 42 -17.54 -13.31 4.12
C ALA A 42 -17.33 -14.23 5.35
N PRO A 43 -16.60 -15.38 5.26
CA PRO A 43 -16.33 -16.21 6.43
C PRO A 43 -15.51 -15.51 7.52
N VAL A 44 -14.68 -14.53 7.18
CA VAL A 44 -13.88 -13.74 8.13
C VAL A 44 -14.70 -12.55 8.63
N ALA A 45 -15.25 -11.76 7.70
CA ALA A 45 -15.95 -10.51 8.02
C ALA A 45 -17.12 -10.71 8.99
N ARG A 46 -17.89 -11.80 8.84
CA ARG A 46 -19.05 -12.10 9.70
C ARG A 46 -18.71 -12.35 11.17
N PHE A 47 -17.46 -12.71 11.47
CA PHE A 47 -17.02 -12.98 12.84
C PHE A 47 -16.28 -11.79 13.45
N LEU A 48 -16.08 -10.68 12.74
CA LEU A 48 -15.51 -9.47 13.31
C LEU A 48 -16.54 -8.80 14.23
N SER A 49 -16.12 -8.44 15.45
CA SER A 49 -16.97 -7.65 16.35
C SER A 49 -17.22 -6.24 15.79
N ALA A 50 -18.15 -5.52 16.42
CA ALA A 50 -18.41 -4.11 16.11
C ALA A 50 -17.28 -3.16 16.55
N LYS A 51 -16.37 -3.62 17.42
CA LYS A 51 -15.24 -2.81 17.90
C LYS A 51 -14.34 -2.41 16.71
N PRO A 52 -13.78 -1.19 16.72
CA PRO A 52 -12.88 -0.76 15.66
C PRO A 52 -11.57 -1.58 15.70
N PRO A 53 -10.98 -1.89 14.54
CA PRO A 53 -9.67 -2.53 14.47
C PRO A 53 -8.60 -1.63 15.11
N ARG A 54 -7.69 -2.22 15.88
CA ARG A 54 -6.56 -1.52 16.48
C ARG A 54 -5.33 -1.69 15.61
N LEU A 55 -4.75 -0.58 15.15
CA LEU A 55 -3.51 -0.64 14.40
C LEU A 55 -2.34 -0.97 15.34
N ARG A 56 -1.58 -2.03 15.02
CA ARG A 56 -0.32 -2.37 15.70
C ARG A 56 0.84 -1.65 15.02
N ASP A 57 1.84 -1.26 15.81
CA ASP A 57 3.00 -0.51 15.34
C ASP A 57 3.87 -1.35 14.38
N VAL A 58 4.57 -0.67 13.46
CA VAL A 58 5.48 -1.29 12.49
C VAL A 58 6.67 -1.97 13.18
N SER A 59 7.02 -1.53 14.39
CA SER A 59 8.04 -2.17 15.25
C SER A 59 7.68 -3.59 15.70
N PHE A 60 6.44 -4.05 15.47
CA PHE A 60 6.01 -5.42 15.75
C PHE A 60 6.60 -6.45 14.78
N VAL A 61 7.18 -6.02 13.66
CA VAL A 61 7.74 -6.88 12.61
C VAL A 61 9.21 -6.49 12.40
N ASP A 62 10.11 -7.48 12.44
CA ASP A 62 11.58 -7.34 12.48
C ASP A 62 12.18 -6.34 11.45
N GLU A 63 13.37 -5.81 11.73
CA GLU A 63 14.06 -4.75 10.97
C GLU A 63 14.21 -5.07 9.48
N GLY A 64 14.35 -6.35 9.12
CA GLY A 64 14.47 -6.85 7.75
C GLY A 64 13.20 -6.73 6.89
N LEU A 65 12.07 -6.33 7.47
CA LEU A 65 10.78 -6.16 6.79
C LEU A 65 10.32 -4.69 6.70
N ARG A 66 11.14 -3.74 7.19
CA ARG A 66 10.89 -2.28 7.13
C ARG A 66 10.79 -1.69 5.72
N GLY A 67 11.12 -2.47 4.67
CA GLY A 67 11.06 -2.04 3.28
C GLY A 67 9.64 -1.77 2.73
N HIS A 68 8.59 -2.25 3.42
CA HIS A 68 7.20 -2.10 2.99
C HIS A 68 6.43 -1.20 3.96
N LEU A 69 6.67 0.11 3.87
CA LEU A 69 6.16 1.08 4.84
C LEU A 69 4.63 1.21 4.84
N SER A 70 3.92 0.67 3.84
CA SER A 70 2.47 0.70 3.67
C SER A 70 1.72 -0.48 4.26
N ASP A 71 2.41 -1.56 4.62
CA ASP A 71 1.77 -2.70 5.24
C ASP A 71 1.21 -2.32 6.62
N ARG A 72 0.11 -2.99 6.98
CA ARG A 72 -0.62 -2.70 8.22
C ARG A 72 -1.04 -3.99 8.91
N LEU A 73 -0.76 -4.06 10.20
CA LEU A 73 -1.24 -5.11 11.08
C LEU A 73 -2.35 -4.57 11.96
N PHE A 74 -3.54 -5.14 11.86
CA PHE A 74 -4.65 -4.82 12.74
C PHE A 74 -4.89 -5.95 13.73
N GLU A 75 -4.98 -5.61 15.01
CA GLU A 75 -5.57 -6.45 16.04
C GLU A 75 -7.08 -6.23 16.06
N VAL A 76 -7.85 -7.31 16.00
CA VAL A 76 -9.31 -7.30 16.02
C VAL A 76 -9.85 -8.29 17.03
N GLU A 77 -11.04 -7.99 17.54
CA GLU A 77 -11.79 -8.90 18.40
C GLU A 77 -12.91 -9.55 17.58
N THR A 78 -13.05 -10.87 17.71
CA THR A 78 -14.15 -11.61 17.11
C THR A 78 -15.43 -11.47 17.94
N VAL A 79 -16.60 -11.74 17.35
CA VAL A 79 -17.88 -11.78 18.07
C VAL A 79 -17.91 -12.78 19.24
N ASN A 80 -16.99 -13.74 19.25
CA ASN A 80 -16.82 -14.73 20.32
C ASN A 80 -15.73 -14.34 21.34
N GLY A 81 -15.27 -13.08 21.33
CA GLY A 81 -14.28 -12.57 22.28
C GLY A 81 -12.83 -13.03 22.04
N ARG A 82 -12.53 -13.72 20.93
CA ARG A 82 -11.16 -14.11 20.57
C ARG A 82 -10.42 -12.98 19.88
N THR A 83 -9.13 -12.82 20.18
CA THR A 83 -8.21 -11.95 19.44
C THR A 83 -7.81 -12.60 18.12
N ALA A 84 -7.82 -11.82 17.05
CA ALA A 84 -7.27 -12.18 15.74
C ALA A 84 -6.50 -11.01 15.15
N PHE A 85 -5.66 -11.30 14.16
CA PHE A 85 -4.89 -10.31 13.43
C PHE A 85 -5.29 -10.31 11.96
N LEU A 86 -5.39 -9.12 11.38
CA LEU A 86 -5.56 -8.91 9.95
C LEU A 86 -4.30 -8.24 9.45
N TYR A 87 -3.54 -8.95 8.63
CA TYR A 87 -2.32 -8.40 8.04
C TYR A 87 -2.61 -7.97 6.60
N ILE A 88 -2.53 -6.66 6.36
CA ILE A 88 -2.71 -6.07 5.03
C ILE A 88 -1.33 -5.89 4.40
N LEU A 89 -1.04 -6.73 3.41
CA LEU A 89 0.09 -6.55 2.51
C LEU A 89 -0.35 -5.64 1.37
N VAL A 90 0.45 -4.62 1.07
CA VAL A 90 0.14 -3.65 0.03
C VAL A 90 1.05 -3.88 -1.17
N GLU A 91 0.45 -4.16 -2.33
CA GLU A 91 1.18 -4.39 -3.58
C GLU A 91 0.79 -3.36 -4.64
N HIS A 92 1.73 -2.46 -4.93
CA HIS A 92 1.58 -1.34 -5.86
C HIS A 92 2.30 -1.56 -7.20
N LYS A 93 2.81 -2.76 -7.47
CA LYS A 93 3.46 -3.07 -8.76
C LYS A 93 2.47 -3.11 -9.92
N SER A 94 2.94 -2.70 -11.10
CA SER A 94 2.18 -2.76 -12.36
C SER A 94 1.81 -4.19 -12.77
N ALA A 95 2.56 -5.20 -12.28
CA ALA A 95 2.27 -6.61 -12.49
C ALA A 95 2.25 -7.39 -11.16
N PRO A 96 1.41 -8.43 -11.04
CA PRO A 96 1.38 -9.29 -9.87
C PRO A 96 2.73 -9.98 -9.61
N ASP A 97 3.19 -9.96 -8.36
CA ASP A 97 4.43 -10.66 -7.95
C ASP A 97 4.12 -12.10 -7.56
N LYS A 98 4.68 -13.05 -8.31
CA LYS A 98 4.46 -14.49 -8.10
C LYS A 98 4.87 -14.94 -6.70
N LYS A 99 5.76 -14.22 -6.02
CA LYS A 99 6.29 -14.60 -4.71
C LYS A 99 5.53 -13.99 -3.52
N VAL A 100 4.35 -13.39 -3.73
CA VAL A 100 3.53 -12.81 -2.64
C VAL A 100 3.20 -13.82 -1.54
N GLY A 101 2.93 -15.09 -1.89
CA GLY A 101 2.70 -16.14 -0.88
C GLY A 101 3.88 -16.33 0.06
N TRP A 102 5.11 -16.31 -0.46
CA TRP A 102 6.34 -16.38 0.34
C TRP A 102 6.51 -15.16 1.25
N GLN A 103 6.21 -13.97 0.73
CA GLN A 103 6.23 -12.75 1.51
C GLN A 103 5.23 -12.82 2.67
N LEU A 104 3.98 -13.20 2.41
CA LEU A 104 2.94 -13.37 3.43
C LEU A 104 3.36 -14.37 4.51
N LEU A 105 3.95 -15.50 4.13
CA LEU A 105 4.44 -16.49 5.11
C LEU A 105 5.47 -15.88 6.08
N ARG A 106 6.46 -15.16 5.55
CA ARG A 106 7.48 -14.49 6.38
C ARG A 106 6.82 -13.55 7.39
N TYR A 107 5.87 -12.73 6.94
CA TYR A 107 5.15 -11.81 7.84
C TYR A 107 4.34 -12.54 8.91
N ILE A 108 3.60 -13.59 8.53
CA ILE A 108 2.84 -14.40 9.48
C ILE A 108 3.77 -14.95 10.57
N VAL A 109 4.92 -15.50 10.18
CA VAL A 109 5.90 -16.04 11.14
C VAL A 109 6.44 -14.95 12.07
N GLU A 110 6.81 -13.77 11.56
CA GLU A 110 7.30 -12.68 12.40
C GLU A 110 6.24 -12.15 13.37
N ILE A 111 4.99 -12.03 12.91
CA ILE A 111 3.86 -11.65 13.77
C ILE A 111 3.67 -12.66 14.91
N LEU A 112 3.73 -13.96 14.60
CA LEU A 112 3.58 -15.02 15.61
C LEU A 112 4.74 -15.06 16.58
N LYS A 113 5.99 -14.93 16.11
CA LYS A 113 7.17 -14.85 16.97
C LYS A 113 7.01 -13.73 18.00
N ARG A 114 6.67 -12.53 17.53
CA ARG A 114 6.49 -11.38 18.41
C ARG A 114 5.33 -11.57 19.39
N TRP A 115 4.22 -12.14 18.93
CA TRP A 115 3.08 -12.42 19.79
C TRP A 115 3.44 -13.43 20.90
N VAL A 116 4.20 -14.47 20.59
CA VAL A 116 4.66 -15.48 21.57
C VAL A 116 5.57 -14.85 22.63
N GLU A 117 6.48 -13.94 22.25
CA GLU A 117 7.31 -13.18 23.20
C GLU A 117 6.46 -12.35 24.17
N GLU A 118 5.40 -11.71 23.67
CA GLU A 118 4.48 -10.89 24.48
C GLU A 118 3.53 -11.74 25.34
N ASN A 119 3.35 -13.03 25.03
CA ASN A 119 2.36 -13.90 25.66
C ASN A 119 2.98 -15.25 26.08
N PRO A 120 3.95 -15.31 27.02
CA PRO A 120 4.75 -16.51 27.31
C PRO A 120 3.98 -17.72 27.87
N LYS A 121 2.70 -17.56 28.22
CA LYS A 121 1.82 -18.60 28.78
C LYS A 121 0.68 -18.97 27.81
N TRP A 122 0.96 -18.97 26.51
CA TRP A 122 -0.04 -19.23 25.48
C TRP A 122 -0.34 -20.73 25.34
N ASP A 123 -1.62 -21.09 25.19
CA ASP A 123 -2.05 -22.46 24.83
C ASP A 123 -2.33 -22.60 23.32
N HIS A 124 -2.76 -21.51 22.69
CA HIS A 124 -3.05 -21.44 21.26
C HIS A 124 -2.48 -20.14 20.66
N LEU A 125 -2.03 -20.24 19.40
CA LEU A 125 -1.64 -19.07 18.62
C LEU A 125 -2.87 -18.27 18.18
N PRO A 126 -2.75 -16.94 18.02
CA PRO A 126 -3.81 -16.12 17.49
C PRO A 126 -4.02 -16.41 16.01
N ALA A 127 -5.26 -16.26 15.53
CA ALA A 127 -5.55 -16.32 14.11
C ALA A 127 -4.93 -15.12 13.39
N ILE A 128 -4.27 -15.35 12.25
CA ILE A 128 -3.78 -14.29 11.36
C ILE A 128 -4.43 -14.49 9.99
N VAL A 129 -5.14 -13.48 9.51
CA VAL A 129 -5.73 -13.46 8.18
C VAL A 129 -4.90 -12.57 7.26
N PRO A 130 -4.16 -13.14 6.30
CA PRO A 130 -3.46 -12.36 5.30
C PRO A 130 -4.45 -11.79 4.26
N PHE A 131 -4.30 -10.50 3.99
CA PHE A 131 -5.11 -9.74 3.05
C PHE A 131 -4.21 -8.91 2.15
N LEU A 132 -4.33 -9.09 0.84
CA LEU A 132 -3.56 -8.36 -0.15
C LEU A 132 -4.37 -7.21 -0.71
N PHE A 133 -3.91 -5.99 -0.52
CA PHE A 133 -4.42 -4.81 -1.21
C PHE A 133 -3.68 -4.66 -2.54
N TYR A 134 -4.39 -4.81 -3.65
CA TYR A 134 -3.82 -4.78 -4.99
C TYR A 134 -4.50 -3.72 -5.86
N ASN A 135 -3.70 -2.80 -6.40
CA ASN A 135 -4.17 -1.76 -7.32
C ASN A 135 -3.32 -1.69 -8.59
N GLY A 136 -2.70 -2.80 -8.99
CA GLY A 136 -1.94 -2.85 -10.25
C GLY A 136 -2.80 -2.61 -11.48
N GLU A 137 -2.14 -2.34 -12.60
CA GLU A 137 -2.79 -2.09 -13.89
C GLU A 137 -3.47 -3.36 -14.43
N LYS A 138 -2.74 -4.48 -14.39
CA LYS A 138 -3.24 -5.80 -14.81
C LYS A 138 -4.07 -6.44 -13.71
N ALA A 139 -5.12 -7.17 -14.06
CA ALA A 139 -5.89 -7.94 -13.09
C ALA A 139 -5.03 -9.01 -12.39
N TRP A 140 -5.32 -9.29 -11.13
CA TRP A 140 -4.69 -10.34 -10.36
C TRP A 140 -5.01 -11.72 -10.96
N ARG A 141 -3.97 -12.53 -11.21
CA ARG A 141 -4.10 -13.88 -11.80
C ARG A 141 -3.30 -14.97 -11.06
N ILE A 142 -2.66 -14.63 -9.96
CA ILE A 142 -1.88 -15.59 -9.18
C ILE A 142 -2.84 -16.35 -8.25
N PRO A 143 -2.75 -17.69 -8.17
CA PRO A 143 -3.49 -18.47 -7.17
C PRO A 143 -3.29 -17.96 -5.75
N THR A 144 -4.34 -17.99 -4.95
CA THR A 144 -4.36 -17.42 -3.60
C THR A 144 -4.14 -18.45 -2.49
N GLU A 145 -3.48 -19.55 -2.83
CA GLU A 145 -3.06 -20.62 -1.91
C GLU A 145 -1.53 -20.71 -1.90
N PHE A 146 -0.95 -20.89 -0.71
CA PHE A 146 0.50 -20.93 -0.56
C PHE A 146 1.13 -22.11 -1.30
N LEU A 147 0.41 -23.24 -1.37
CA LEU A 147 0.89 -24.44 -2.05
C LEU A 147 1.20 -24.22 -3.55
N HIS A 148 0.69 -23.15 -4.17
CA HIS A 148 1.09 -22.76 -5.51
C HIS A 148 2.60 -22.52 -5.68
N LEU A 149 3.33 -22.27 -4.58
CA LEU A 149 4.77 -22.03 -4.56
C LEU A 149 5.60 -23.27 -4.22
N VAL A 150 4.94 -24.40 -3.97
CA VAL A 150 5.58 -25.61 -3.46
C VAL A 150 5.53 -26.69 -4.52
N ASP A 151 6.71 -27.13 -4.97
CA ASP A 151 6.84 -28.33 -5.78
C ASP A 151 6.75 -29.56 -4.86
N ALA A 152 5.79 -30.45 -5.11
CA ALA A 152 5.55 -31.64 -4.28
C ALA A 152 4.97 -32.80 -5.09
N GLU A 153 5.22 -34.03 -4.61
CA GLU A 153 4.70 -35.26 -5.21
C GLU A 153 3.21 -35.48 -4.93
N GLU A 154 2.60 -36.39 -5.69
CA GLU A 154 1.20 -36.79 -5.49
C GLU A 154 0.98 -37.36 -4.07
N GLY A 155 -0.13 -36.96 -3.43
CA GLY A 155 -0.49 -37.40 -2.08
C GLY A 155 0.19 -36.65 -0.94
N TRP A 156 1.16 -35.76 -1.19
CA TRP A 156 1.84 -35.02 -0.12
C TRP A 156 1.01 -33.88 0.47
N ARG A 157 0.01 -33.37 -0.27
CA ARG A 157 -0.79 -32.18 0.10
C ARG A 157 -1.26 -32.13 1.57
N PRO A 158 -1.73 -33.23 2.20
CA PRO A 158 -2.17 -33.20 3.60
C PRO A 158 -1.07 -32.91 4.64
N TYR A 159 0.21 -33.07 4.26
CA TYR A 159 1.37 -32.90 5.15
C TYR A 159 2.11 -31.58 4.94
N LEU A 160 1.66 -30.75 4.00
CA LEU A 160 2.32 -29.50 3.61
C LEU A 160 1.62 -28.28 4.23
N LEU A 161 2.39 -27.20 4.40
CA LEU A 161 1.83 -25.91 4.78
C LEU A 161 1.03 -25.34 3.59
N ASP A 162 -0.26 -25.09 3.81
CA ASP A 162 -1.13 -24.51 2.77
C ASP A 162 -2.16 -23.56 3.37
N PHE A 163 -1.78 -22.29 3.56
CA PHE A 163 -2.73 -21.24 3.92
C PHE A 163 -3.27 -20.55 2.68
N ARG A 164 -4.43 -19.91 2.82
CA ARG A 164 -5.05 -19.06 1.80
C ARG A 164 -5.02 -17.61 2.22
N PHE A 165 -4.93 -16.72 1.24
CA PHE A 165 -5.05 -15.29 1.43
C PHE A 165 -6.14 -14.72 0.53
N SER A 166 -6.66 -13.54 0.87
CA SER A 166 -7.64 -12.85 0.05
C SER A 166 -7.00 -11.67 -0.66
N VAL A 167 -7.47 -11.37 -1.86
CA VAL A 167 -6.98 -10.25 -2.68
C VAL A 167 -8.11 -9.26 -2.90
N LEU A 168 -7.87 -8.01 -2.50
CA LEU A 168 -8.65 -6.86 -2.91
C LEU A 168 -8.01 -6.27 -4.16
N ASP A 169 -8.44 -6.76 -5.33
CA ASP A 169 -8.07 -6.18 -6.63
C ASP A 169 -9.03 -5.03 -6.96
N LEU A 170 -8.55 -3.79 -6.84
CA LEU A 170 -9.37 -2.61 -7.18
C LEU A 170 -9.74 -2.58 -8.68
N GLY A 171 -8.93 -3.19 -9.54
CA GLY A 171 -9.11 -3.17 -10.98
C GLY A 171 -10.39 -3.86 -11.45
N VAL A 172 -10.81 -4.91 -10.74
CA VAL A 172 -11.99 -5.71 -11.10
C VAL A 172 -13.27 -5.24 -10.41
N ILE A 173 -13.18 -4.38 -9.40
CA ILE A 173 -14.34 -3.88 -8.67
C ILE A 173 -14.97 -2.71 -9.43
N PRO A 174 -16.28 -2.73 -9.72
CA PRO A 174 -16.97 -1.59 -10.31
C PRO A 174 -16.85 -0.33 -9.44
N ASP A 175 -16.72 0.85 -10.07
CA ASP A 175 -16.42 2.11 -9.35
C ASP A 175 -17.43 2.43 -8.25
N ARG A 176 -18.72 2.19 -8.52
CA ARG A 176 -19.81 2.42 -7.55
C ARG A 176 -19.80 1.42 -6.40
N GLU A 177 -19.24 0.24 -6.63
CA GLU A 177 -19.14 -0.81 -5.62
C GLU A 177 -17.90 -0.65 -4.76
N LEU A 178 -16.94 0.24 -5.10
CA LEU A 178 -15.67 0.43 -4.38
C LEU A 178 -15.84 0.67 -2.87
N SER A 179 -16.91 1.33 -2.44
CA SER A 179 -17.34 1.35 -1.04
C SER A 179 -18.74 1.99 -0.91
N GLY A 180 -19.49 1.59 0.12
CA GLY A 180 -20.68 2.32 0.54
C GLY A 180 -20.36 3.66 1.20
N ASP A 181 -19.17 3.81 1.80
CA ASP A 181 -18.71 5.07 2.39
C ASP A 181 -18.14 6.01 1.32
N ARG A 182 -18.71 7.23 1.24
CA ARG A 182 -18.34 8.24 0.23
C ARG A 182 -16.86 8.59 0.20
N ARG A 183 -16.25 8.73 1.38
CA ARG A 183 -14.85 9.13 1.55
C ARG A 183 -13.91 7.99 1.17
N LEU A 184 -14.25 6.77 1.58
CA LEU A 184 -13.52 5.56 1.21
C LEU A 184 -13.61 5.31 -0.29
N ARG A 185 -14.81 5.43 -0.89
CA ARG A 185 -15.03 5.30 -2.33
C ARG A 185 -14.17 6.27 -3.13
N ALA A 186 -14.13 7.55 -2.76
CA ALA A 186 -13.30 8.55 -3.43
C ALA A 186 -11.80 8.21 -3.40
N ARG A 187 -11.28 7.78 -2.24
CA ARG A 187 -9.87 7.39 -2.09
C ARG A 187 -9.53 6.12 -2.88
N LEU A 188 -10.38 5.10 -2.82
CA LEU A 188 -10.17 3.85 -3.57
C LEU A 188 -10.25 4.09 -5.08
N LEU A 189 -11.15 4.97 -5.54
CA LEU A 189 -11.23 5.35 -6.96
C LEU A 189 -9.94 6.02 -7.41
N ALA A 190 -9.43 6.98 -6.64
CA ALA A 190 -8.15 7.62 -6.94
C ALA A 190 -7.00 6.58 -7.03
N MET A 191 -6.91 5.67 -6.06
CA MET A 191 -5.87 4.61 -6.05
C MET A 191 -6.02 3.60 -7.19
N LYS A 192 -7.24 3.29 -7.61
CA LYS A 192 -7.54 2.40 -8.74
C LYS A 192 -6.96 2.98 -10.04
N TYR A 193 -7.19 4.26 -10.31
CA TYR A 193 -6.78 4.86 -11.58
C TYR A 193 -5.37 5.44 -11.57
N ALA A 194 -4.75 5.61 -10.41
CA ALA A 194 -3.38 6.11 -10.29
C ALA A 194 -2.33 5.23 -11.02
N THR A 195 -2.55 3.92 -11.14
CA THR A 195 -1.67 3.00 -11.87
C THR A 195 -2.04 2.82 -13.35
N ARG A 196 -3.19 3.34 -13.80
CA ARG A 196 -3.78 3.15 -15.14
C ARG A 196 -3.63 4.40 -16.00
N LYS A 197 -2.41 4.66 -16.47
CA LYS A 197 -2.03 5.94 -17.13
C LYS A 197 -2.91 6.34 -18.32
N THR A 198 -3.40 5.36 -19.08
CA THR A 198 -4.24 5.59 -20.26
C THR A 198 -5.69 5.98 -19.91
N GLU A 199 -6.14 5.70 -18.68
CA GLU A 199 -7.53 5.89 -18.26
C GLU A 199 -7.73 7.14 -17.37
N GLN A 200 -6.65 7.81 -16.97
CA GLN A 200 -6.68 8.90 -15.99
C GLN A 200 -7.39 10.17 -16.46
N LEU A 201 -7.34 10.49 -17.74
CA LEU A 201 -8.14 11.58 -18.29
C LEU A 201 -9.61 11.17 -18.41
N ALA A 202 -9.86 9.91 -18.78
CA ALA A 202 -11.20 9.37 -18.95
C ALA A 202 -11.97 9.26 -17.61
N ILE A 203 -11.28 9.16 -16.47
CA ILE A 203 -11.90 9.09 -15.14
C ILE A 203 -12.15 10.46 -14.51
N ARG A 204 -11.71 11.57 -15.13
CA ARG A 204 -11.79 12.91 -14.51
C ARG A 204 -13.20 13.25 -14.01
N GLU A 205 -14.22 13.06 -14.84
CA GLU A 205 -15.61 13.38 -14.48
C GLU A 205 -16.10 12.56 -13.28
N ARG A 206 -15.77 11.26 -13.27
CA ARG A 206 -16.10 10.35 -12.17
C ARG A 206 -15.34 10.70 -10.88
N LEU A 207 -14.08 11.11 -11.01
CA LEU A 207 -13.29 11.60 -9.89
C LEU A 207 -13.90 12.88 -9.30
N VAL A 208 -14.32 13.83 -10.15
CA VAL A 208 -15.03 15.04 -9.72
C VAL A 208 -16.34 14.69 -9.03
N GLU A 209 -17.13 13.76 -9.58
CA GLU A 209 -18.40 13.32 -8.99
C GLU A 209 -18.20 12.77 -7.57
N VAL A 210 -17.26 11.82 -7.38
CA VAL A 210 -17.01 11.27 -6.04
C VAL A 210 -16.39 12.28 -5.08
N LEU A 211 -15.63 13.26 -5.58
CA LEU A 211 -15.06 14.33 -4.76
C LEU A 211 -16.07 15.41 -4.40
N LYS A 212 -17.10 15.66 -5.22
CA LYS A 212 -18.25 16.51 -4.83
C LYS A 212 -19.01 15.89 -3.66
N ASP A 213 -19.08 14.57 -3.60
CA ASP A 213 -19.63 13.82 -2.46
C ASP A 213 -18.62 13.72 -1.30
N ALA A 214 -17.30 13.80 -1.56
CA ALA A 214 -16.23 13.76 -0.56
C ALA A 214 -15.27 14.96 -0.61
N PRO A 215 -15.77 16.21 -0.43
CA PRO A 215 -14.97 17.42 -0.59
C PRO A 215 -13.82 17.53 0.42
N GLU A 216 -13.89 16.82 1.54
CA GLU A 216 -12.85 16.73 2.55
C GLU A 216 -11.62 15.93 2.10
N ASP A 217 -11.79 15.05 1.10
CA ASP A 217 -10.71 14.23 0.55
C ASP A 217 -10.06 14.84 -0.70
N LEU A 218 -10.53 16.02 -1.17
CA LEU A 218 -9.95 16.71 -2.32
C LEU A 218 -8.45 16.95 -2.15
N LEU A 219 -8.03 17.60 -1.06
CA LEU A 219 -6.62 17.95 -0.84
C LEU A 219 -5.71 16.70 -0.75
N PRO A 220 -6.00 15.68 0.09
CA PRO A 220 -5.23 14.44 0.11
C PRO A 220 -5.17 13.71 -1.23
N ILE A 221 -6.29 13.66 -1.97
CA ILE A 221 -6.35 12.99 -3.27
C ILE A 221 -5.55 13.77 -4.31
N ILE A 222 -5.60 15.10 -4.34
CA ILE A 222 -4.80 15.88 -5.30
C ILE A 222 -3.30 15.77 -4.99
N HIS A 223 -2.89 15.86 -3.72
CA HIS A 223 -1.50 15.59 -3.34
C HIS A 223 -1.03 14.21 -3.78
N TYR A 224 -1.89 13.21 -3.60
CA TYR A 224 -1.64 11.85 -4.05
C TYR A 224 -1.49 11.77 -5.58
N LEU A 225 -2.39 12.39 -6.33
CA LEU A 225 -2.35 12.36 -7.79
C LEU A 225 -1.13 13.09 -8.35
N ILE A 226 -0.73 14.24 -7.79
CA ILE A 226 0.48 14.97 -8.20
C ILE A 226 1.76 14.15 -7.94
N SER A 227 1.75 13.36 -6.87
CA SER A 227 2.93 12.63 -6.44
C SER A 227 3.11 11.29 -7.15
N VAL A 228 2.03 10.69 -7.65
CA VAL A 228 2.06 9.47 -8.47
C VAL A 228 2.04 9.76 -9.97
N TYR A 229 1.41 10.88 -10.37
CA TYR A 229 1.15 11.20 -11.76
C TYR A 229 1.44 12.67 -12.10
N VAL A 230 1.77 12.90 -13.37
CA VAL A 230 1.97 14.25 -13.91
C VAL A 230 0.65 14.72 -14.52
N TYR A 231 -0.35 15.02 -13.68
CA TYR A 231 -1.46 15.82 -14.18
C TYR A 231 -0.91 17.20 -14.53
N ASP A 232 -1.27 17.71 -15.70
CA ASP A 232 -0.98 19.09 -16.04
C ASP A 232 -1.79 20.04 -15.15
N GLU A 233 -1.28 21.27 -15.00
CA GLU A 233 -1.87 22.28 -14.14
C GLU A 233 -3.34 22.55 -14.48
N LYS A 234 -3.71 22.55 -15.77
CA LYS A 234 -5.07 22.84 -16.23
C LYS A 234 -6.03 21.73 -15.79
N THR A 235 -5.61 20.47 -15.85
CA THR A 235 -6.43 19.36 -15.36
C THR A 235 -6.65 19.44 -13.85
N LEU A 236 -5.61 19.72 -13.06
CA LEU A 236 -5.72 19.88 -11.60
C LEU A 236 -6.65 21.03 -11.23
N ARG A 237 -6.44 22.22 -11.82
CA ARG A 237 -7.33 23.38 -11.65
C ARG A 237 -8.76 23.04 -12.02
N GLY A 238 -8.95 22.33 -13.13
CA GLY A 238 -10.26 21.90 -13.59
C GLY A 238 -10.96 20.90 -12.65
N ILE A 239 -10.23 20.12 -11.86
CA ILE A 239 -10.82 19.26 -10.81
C ILE A 239 -11.16 20.11 -9.58
N ILE A 240 -10.21 20.94 -9.14
CA ILE A 240 -10.38 21.77 -7.93
C ILE A 240 -11.54 22.73 -8.10
N ARG A 241 -11.63 23.42 -9.24
CA ARG A 241 -12.71 24.38 -9.54
C ARG A 241 -14.09 23.73 -9.52
N GLU A 242 -14.20 22.51 -10.01
CA GLU A 242 -15.46 21.77 -10.01
C GLU A 242 -15.88 21.34 -8.61
N VAL A 243 -14.94 21.06 -7.70
CA VAL A 243 -15.21 20.51 -6.37
C VAL A 243 -15.28 21.60 -5.29
N LYS A 244 -14.33 22.55 -5.30
CA LYS A 244 -14.14 23.67 -4.37
C LYS A 244 -13.54 24.90 -5.08
N PRO A 245 -14.34 25.65 -5.86
CA PRO A 245 -13.85 26.81 -6.61
C PRO A 245 -13.19 27.88 -5.73
N GLU A 246 -13.66 28.04 -4.50
CA GLU A 246 -13.14 29.01 -3.53
C GLU A 246 -11.72 28.68 -3.02
N GLU A 247 -11.28 27.43 -3.14
CA GLU A 247 -9.95 26.99 -2.70
C GLU A 247 -8.93 26.87 -3.86
N GLU A 248 -9.31 27.16 -5.11
CA GLU A 248 -8.46 26.96 -6.30
C GLU A 248 -7.09 27.61 -6.15
N GLU A 249 -7.05 28.94 -6.00
CA GLU A 249 -5.79 29.70 -5.97
C GLU A 249 -4.90 29.32 -4.79
N LYS A 250 -5.52 29.09 -3.63
CA LYS A 250 -4.81 28.68 -2.41
C LYS A 250 -4.18 27.29 -2.57
N MET A 251 -4.94 26.32 -3.06
CA MET A 251 -4.44 24.96 -3.29
C MET A 251 -3.35 24.94 -4.36
N MET A 252 -3.55 25.65 -5.48
CA MET A 252 -2.56 25.72 -6.56
C MET A 252 -1.25 26.36 -6.10
N SER A 253 -1.33 27.45 -5.32
CA SER A 253 -0.15 28.08 -4.72
C SER A 253 0.59 27.12 -3.78
N GLN A 254 -0.15 26.40 -2.93
CA GLN A 254 0.44 25.40 -2.04
C GLN A 254 1.13 24.27 -2.81
N PHE A 255 0.49 23.71 -3.84
CA PHE A 255 1.09 22.65 -4.66
C PHE A 255 2.36 23.12 -5.38
N ALA A 256 2.37 24.35 -5.91
CA ALA A 256 3.56 24.92 -6.54
C ALA A 256 4.73 25.03 -5.53
N GLN A 257 4.45 25.46 -4.30
CA GLN A 257 5.45 25.52 -3.23
C GLN A 257 5.96 24.13 -2.84
N ASP A 258 5.08 23.15 -2.72
CA ASP A 258 5.43 21.77 -2.36
C ASP A 258 6.29 21.09 -3.43
N ILE A 259 5.94 21.27 -4.72
CA ILE A 259 6.74 20.78 -5.84
C ILE A 259 8.13 21.42 -5.83
N ARG A 260 8.22 22.74 -5.63
CA ARG A 260 9.49 23.46 -5.57
C ARG A 260 10.35 22.99 -4.40
N ARG A 261 9.75 22.80 -3.22
CA ARG A 261 10.44 22.32 -2.02
C ARG A 261 10.95 20.89 -2.21
N LYS A 262 10.15 20.01 -2.81
CA LYS A 262 10.53 18.64 -3.12
C LYS A 262 11.69 18.60 -4.12
N ALA A 263 11.60 19.36 -5.21
CA ALA A 263 12.67 19.46 -6.22
C ALA A 263 13.99 19.97 -5.62
N LEU A 264 13.93 20.98 -4.74
CA LEU A 264 15.12 21.49 -4.04
C LEU A 264 15.73 20.40 -3.13
N HIS A 265 14.89 19.67 -2.40
CA HIS A 265 15.34 18.62 -1.50
C HIS A 265 16.00 17.46 -2.25
N GLU A 266 15.37 17.00 -3.34
CA GLU A 266 15.90 15.96 -4.22
C GLU A 266 17.22 16.41 -4.87
N GLY A 267 17.29 17.65 -5.35
CA GLY A 267 18.52 18.22 -5.91
C GLY A 267 19.67 18.29 -4.89
N MET A 268 19.39 18.68 -3.63
CA MET A 268 20.38 18.66 -2.56
C MET A 268 20.85 17.23 -2.23
N GLN A 269 19.94 16.26 -2.17
CA GLN A 269 20.30 14.86 -1.91
C GLN A 269 21.14 14.29 -3.05
N GLN A 270 20.78 14.58 -4.30
CA GLN A 270 21.52 14.13 -5.46
C GLN A 270 22.92 14.74 -5.50
N GLY A 271 23.05 16.07 -5.30
CA GLY A 271 24.35 16.73 -5.24
C GLY A 271 25.25 16.20 -4.11
N ARG A 272 24.69 15.84 -2.95
CA ARG A 272 25.45 15.17 -1.87
C ARG A 272 25.94 13.78 -2.26
N ARG A 273 25.11 12.99 -2.96
CA ARG A 273 25.50 11.64 -3.42
C ARG A 273 26.56 11.70 -4.52
N GLU A 274 26.39 12.60 -5.49
CA GLU A 274 27.36 12.82 -6.57
C GLU A 274 28.70 13.28 -5.98
N GLY A 275 28.69 14.24 -5.05
CA GLY A 275 29.91 14.69 -4.37
C GLY A 275 30.61 13.61 -3.54
N LEU A 276 29.86 12.69 -2.91
CA LEU A 276 30.45 11.55 -2.19
C LEU A 276 31.13 10.57 -3.15
N LEU A 277 30.44 10.19 -4.24
CA LEU A 277 30.97 9.27 -5.26
C LEU A 277 32.20 9.85 -5.97
N GLU A 278 32.18 11.15 -6.31
CA GLU A 278 33.35 11.83 -6.88
C GLU A 278 34.51 11.91 -5.89
N GLY A 279 34.23 12.09 -4.60
CA GLY A 279 35.22 12.08 -3.53
C GLY A 279 35.89 10.72 -3.35
N GLU A 280 35.10 9.64 -3.33
CA GLU A 280 35.58 8.25 -3.26
C GLU A 280 36.45 7.90 -4.47
N ALA A 281 35.97 8.20 -5.69
CA ALA A 281 36.72 7.94 -6.93
C ALA A 281 38.05 8.71 -6.99
N ARG A 282 38.09 9.97 -6.52
CA ARG A 282 39.34 10.75 -6.44
C ARG A 282 40.29 10.26 -5.34
N GLY A 283 39.75 9.69 -4.26
CA GLY A 283 40.53 9.07 -3.19
C GLY A 283 41.24 7.80 -3.66
N GLU A 284 40.52 6.92 -4.35
CA GLU A 284 41.07 5.69 -4.95
C GLU A 284 42.18 6.01 -5.97
N ALA A 285 41.93 6.95 -6.89
CA ALA A 285 42.91 7.34 -7.91
C ALA A 285 44.20 7.97 -7.35
N LYS A 286 44.17 8.53 -6.13
CA LYS A 286 45.36 9.09 -5.45
C LYS A 286 46.08 8.09 -4.56
N GLY A 287 45.42 6.99 -4.16
CA GLY A 287 46.03 5.92 -3.37
C GLY A 287 46.83 4.92 -4.21
N GLU A 288 46.58 4.89 -5.53
CA GLU A 288 47.28 4.04 -6.49
C GLU A 288 48.52 4.70 -7.15
N ALA A 289 48.80 5.97 -6.84
CA ALA A 289 49.94 6.74 -7.36
C ALA A 289 51.06 6.89 -6.31
#